data_AF-A0A9D4HNB1-F1
#
_entry.id   AF-A0A9D4HNB1-F1
#
_cell.length_a   1.000
_cell.length_b   1.000
_cell.length_c   1.000
_cell.angle_alpha   90.00
_cell.angle_beta   90.00
_cell.angle_gamma   90.00
#
_symmetry.space_group_name_H-M   'P 1'
#
loop_
_entity.id
_entity.type
_entity.pdbx_description
1 polymer ?
#
loop_
_entity_poly.entity_id
_entity_poly.type
_entity_poly.pdbx_seq_one_letter_code
_entity_poly.pdbx_strand_id
1 'polypeptide(L)' 'MVTREHLAEGRVYPSLADIREVSTNIAIHLAEFAYRNRLAFHFPEPADKGKFIRSHQYNIDYETYVPALYNWPGHNVV' A
#
# COMPACT_ATOMS: atom_id res chain seq x y z
N MET A 1 -7.93 9.80 -8.77
CA MET A 1 -9.30 10.36 -8.61
C MET A 1 -9.46 11.54 -9.56
N VAL A 2 -10.69 11.91 -9.94
CA VAL A 2 -10.92 13.01 -10.90
C VAL A 2 -10.96 14.34 -10.15
N THR A 3 -10.15 15.31 -10.55
CA THR A 3 -10.11 16.66 -9.95
C THR A 3 -11.00 17.63 -10.72
N ARG A 4 -11.18 18.85 -10.19
CA ARG A 4 -11.96 19.89 -10.89
C ARG A 4 -11.27 20.35 -12.17
N GLU A 5 -9.95 20.37 -12.17
CA GLU A 5 -9.11 20.71 -13.31
C GLU A 5 -9.28 19.67 -14.42
N HIS A 6 -9.26 18.36 -14.06
CA HIS A 6 -9.54 17.29 -15.01
C HIS A 6 -10.92 17.45 -15.67
N LEU A 7 -11.95 17.80 -14.88
CA LEU A 7 -13.29 18.06 -15.41
C LEU A 7 -13.36 19.29 -16.32
N ALA A 8 -12.65 20.36 -15.96
CA ALA A 8 -12.57 21.59 -16.78
C ALA A 8 -11.94 21.33 -18.16
N GLU A 9 -11.03 20.35 -18.24
CA GLU A 9 -10.40 19.88 -19.48
C GLU A 9 -11.25 18.82 -20.22
N GLY A 10 -12.44 18.48 -19.71
CA GLY A 10 -13.34 17.48 -20.28
C GLY A 10 -12.96 16.02 -19.98
N ARG A 11 -12.02 15.77 -19.07
CA ARG A 11 -11.63 14.40 -18.66
C ARG A 11 -12.60 13.85 -17.63
N VAL A 12 -13.16 12.67 -17.91
CA VAL A 12 -14.06 11.94 -16.98
C VAL A 12 -13.35 10.85 -16.17
N TYR A 13 -12.09 10.57 -16.47
CA TYR A 13 -11.26 9.61 -15.75
C TYR A 13 -9.97 10.27 -15.23
N PRO A 14 -9.39 9.74 -14.13
CA PRO A 14 -8.06 10.17 -13.67
C PRO A 14 -6.98 9.89 -14.71
N SER A 15 -5.82 10.55 -14.55
CA SER A 15 -4.65 10.25 -15.37
C SER A 15 -4.21 8.79 -15.22
N LEU A 16 -3.74 8.18 -16.31
CA LEU A 16 -3.15 6.83 -16.26
C LEU A 16 -1.89 6.77 -15.40
N ALA A 17 -1.18 7.88 -15.24
CA ALA A 17 -0.04 7.97 -14.34
C ALA A 17 -0.43 7.67 -12.88
N ASP A 18 -1.67 7.97 -12.49
CA ASP A 18 -2.18 7.80 -11.13
C ASP A 18 -2.77 6.40 -10.87
N ILE A 19 -2.72 5.49 -11.85
CA ILE A 19 -3.46 4.22 -11.80
C ILE A 19 -3.08 3.37 -10.57
N ARG A 20 -1.81 3.38 -10.15
CA ARG A 20 -1.36 2.67 -8.94
C ARG A 20 -2.03 3.22 -7.68
N GLU A 21 -2.11 4.53 -7.57
CA GLU A 21 -2.72 5.20 -6.43
C GLU A 21 -4.25 5.03 -6.45
N VAL A 22 -4.88 5.08 -7.62
CA VAL A 22 -6.30 4.76 -7.79
C VAL A 22 -6.60 3.34 -7.31
N SER A 23 -5.84 2.34 -7.75
CA SER A 23 -5.99 0.94 -7.32
C SER A 23 -5.78 0.76 -5.82
N THR A 24 -4.80 1.48 -5.24
CA THR A 24 -4.55 1.45 -3.79
C THR A 24 -5.77 1.94 -3.01
N ASN A 25 -6.36 3.05 -3.44
CA ASN A 25 -7.52 3.62 -2.77
C ASN A 25 -8.76 2.72 -2.88
N ILE A 26 -8.97 2.09 -4.05
CA ILE A 26 -10.03 1.09 -4.22
C ILE A 26 -9.85 -0.08 -3.24
N ALA A 27 -8.63 -0.62 -3.11
CA ALA A 27 -8.35 -1.72 -2.20
C ALA A 27 -8.59 -1.33 -0.73
N ILE A 28 -8.23 -0.11 -0.32
CA ILE A 28 -8.48 0.40 1.04
C ILE A 28 -9.98 0.44 1.33
N HIS A 29 -10.76 1.03 0.43
CA HIS A 29 -12.22 1.13 0.59
C HIS A 29 -12.88 -0.25 0.59
N LEU A 30 -12.39 -1.18 -0.23
CA LEU A 30 -12.87 -2.56 -0.25
C LEU A 30 -12.55 -3.28 1.07
N ALA A 31 -11.35 -3.10 1.62
CA ALA A 31 -10.97 -3.68 2.91
C ALA A 31 -11.85 -3.11 4.03
N GLU A 32 -12.04 -1.79 4.11
CA GLU A 32 -12.95 -1.15 5.07
C GLU A 32 -14.38 -1.69 4.96
N PHE A 33 -14.89 -1.80 3.73
CA PHE A 33 -16.19 -2.39 3.46
C PHE A 33 -16.26 -3.85 3.92
N ALA A 34 -15.24 -4.65 3.62
CA ALA A 34 -15.21 -6.07 3.95
C ALA A 34 -15.18 -6.30 5.47
N TYR A 35 -14.36 -5.55 6.22
CA TYR A 35 -14.33 -5.64 7.68
C TYR A 35 -15.66 -5.19 8.30
N ARG A 36 -16.20 -4.04 7.86
CA ARG A 36 -17.49 -3.52 8.36
C ARG A 36 -18.64 -4.50 8.17
N ASN A 37 -18.67 -5.21 7.04
CA ASN A 37 -19.73 -6.15 6.69
C ASN A 37 -19.42 -7.60 7.09
N ARG A 38 -18.35 -7.86 7.85
CA ARG A 38 -17.92 -9.21 8.27
C ARG A 38 -17.68 -10.17 7.10
N LEU A 39 -17.18 -9.64 5.98
CA LEU A 39 -16.78 -10.40 4.78
C LEU A 39 -15.27 -10.66 4.72
N ALA A 40 -14.48 -9.97 5.56
CA ALA A 40 -13.03 -10.14 5.61
C ALA A 40 -12.65 -11.45 6.34
N PHE A 41 -11.62 -12.13 5.82
CA PHE A 41 -11.07 -13.37 6.40
C PHE A 41 -9.65 -13.22 6.96
N HIS A 42 -9.02 -12.06 6.76
CA HIS A 42 -7.73 -11.76 7.36
C HIS A 42 -7.93 -11.25 8.79
N PHE A 43 -7.26 -11.84 9.77
CA PHE A 43 -7.37 -11.44 11.17
C PHE A 43 -6.01 -11.46 11.88
N PRO A 44 -5.74 -10.49 12.78
CA PRO A 44 -6.63 -9.40 13.19
C PRO A 44 -6.83 -8.33 12.10
N GLU A 45 -7.87 -7.50 12.25
CA GLU A 45 -8.08 -6.34 11.38
C GLU A 45 -6.90 -5.37 11.50
N PRO A 46 -6.23 -5.00 10.38
CA PRO A 46 -5.13 -4.06 10.43
C PRO A 46 -5.58 -2.70 10.98
N ALA A 47 -4.79 -2.16 11.93
CA ALA A 47 -5.02 -0.84 12.51
C ALA A 47 -4.95 0.27 11.45
N ASP A 48 -4.02 0.15 10.51
CA ASP A 48 -3.88 1.05 9.35
C ASP A 48 -3.96 0.23 8.06
N LYS A 49 -5.14 0.20 7.45
CA LYS A 49 -5.41 -0.54 6.20
C LYS A 49 -4.61 0.01 5.03
N GLY A 50 -4.32 1.31 5.03
CA GLY A 50 -3.53 1.96 3.97
C GLY A 50 -2.09 1.47 3.99
N LYS A 51 -1.44 1.49 5.15
CA LYS A 51 -0.08 0.92 5.31
C LYS A 51 -0.05 -0.57 5.03
N PHE A 52 -1.03 -1.31 5.54
CA PHE A 52 -1.15 -2.75 5.30
C PHE A 52 -1.25 -3.07 3.80
N ILE A 53 -2.13 -2.41 3.06
CA ILE A 53 -2.26 -2.66 1.61
C ILE A 53 -0.98 -2.30 0.87
N ARG A 54 -0.35 -1.16 1.20
CA ARG A 54 0.91 -0.76 0.57
C ARG A 54 2.05 -1.73 0.87
N SER A 55 2.10 -2.34 2.05
CA SER A 55 3.12 -3.36 2.37
C SER A 55 2.94 -4.67 1.60
N HIS A 56 1.77 -4.91 1.01
CA HIS A 56 1.48 -6.09 0.19
C HIS A 56 1.55 -5.80 -1.32
N GLN A 57 1.80 -4.55 -1.71
CA GLN A 57 1.96 -4.21 -3.11
C GLN A 57 3.31 -4.70 -3.63
N TYR A 58 3.30 -5.17 -4.88
CA TYR A 58 4.53 -5.55 -5.56
C TYR A 58 5.47 -4.33 -5.69
N ASN A 59 6.71 -4.49 -5.20
CA ASN A 59 7.79 -3.55 -5.43
C ASN A 59 8.60 -3.98 -6.66
N ILE A 60 8.93 -3.01 -7.50
CA ILE A 60 9.76 -3.20 -8.70
C ILE A 60 11.25 -3.08 -8.42
N ASP A 61 11.62 -2.51 -7.26
CA ASP A 61 13.01 -2.34 -6.87
C ASP A 61 13.66 -3.70 -6.57
N TYR A 62 14.95 -3.82 -6.86
CA TYR A 62 15.71 -5.02 -6.51
C TYR A 62 15.82 -5.19 -4.99
N GLU A 63 15.62 -6.42 -4.53
CA GLU A 63 15.89 -6.80 -3.16
C GLU A 63 17.41 -6.94 -2.94
N THR A 64 17.83 -6.74 -1.69
CA THR A 64 19.22 -6.96 -1.31
C THR A 64 19.44 -8.44 -1.01
N TYR A 65 20.36 -9.06 -1.74
CA TYR A 65 20.75 -10.47 -1.53
C TYR A 65 21.89 -10.63 -0.52
N VAL A 66 22.45 -9.51 -0.03
CA VAL A 66 23.45 -9.52 1.04
C VAL A 66 22.74 -9.71 2.38
N PRO A 67 23.21 -10.62 3.27
CA PRO A 67 22.61 -10.80 4.58
C PRO A 67 22.63 -9.52 5.42
N ALA A 68 21.54 -9.23 6.13
CA ALA A 68 21.49 -8.14 7.08
C ALA A 68 22.37 -8.47 8.31
N LEU A 69 23.52 -7.82 8.40
CA LEU A 69 24.41 -7.93 9.55
C LEU A 69 23.93 -7.00 10.67
N TYR A 70 23.95 -7.48 11.91
CA TYR A 70 23.64 -6.70 13.10
C TYR A 70 24.63 -7.02 14.22
N ASN A 71 24.96 -6.02 15.04
CA ASN A 71 25.89 -6.20 16.15
C ASN A 71 25.15 -6.71 17.38
N TRP A 72 25.66 -7.78 17.97
CA TRP A 72 25.13 -8.30 19.24
C TRP A 72 25.72 -7.52 20.43
N PRO A 73 24.91 -7.10 21.43
CA PRO A 73 25.42 -6.38 22.59
C PRO A 73 26.40 -7.25 23.39
N GLY A 74 27.61 -6.74 23.61
CA GLY A 74 28.70 -7.44 24.32
C GLY A 74 29.67 -8.19 23.41
N HIS A 75 29.42 -8.24 22.11
CA HIS A 75 30.40 -8.74 21.13
C HIS A 75 31.26 -7.57 20.65
N ASN A 76 32.37 -7.32 21.35
CA ASN A 76 33.38 -6.37 20.89
C ASN A 76 34.05 -6.95 19.64
N VAL A 77 33.73 -6.40 18.47
CA VAL A 77 34.50 -6.65 17.26
C VAL A 77 35.80 -5.86 17.43
N VAL A 78 36.90 -6.59 17.67
CA VAL A 78 38.26 -6.03 17.79
C VAL A 78 38.71 -5.50 16.44
#